data_AF-A0A150TLL9-F1
#
_entry.id   AF-A0A150TLL9-F1
#
_cell.length_a   1.000
_cell.length_b   1.000
_cell.length_c   1.000
_cell.angle_alpha   90.00
_cell.angle_beta   90.00
_cell.angle_gamma   90.00
#
_symmetry.space_group_name_H-M   'P 1'
#
loop_
_entity.id
_entity.type
_entity.pdbx_description
1 polymer ?
#
loop_
_entity_poly.entity_id
_entity_poly.type
_entity_poly.pdbx_seq_one_letter_code
_entity_poly.pdbx_strand_id
1 'polypeptide(L)'
;MTTCRDEALRWVHRYAIGGAAFAALPLPISTSAGLVAIETHMMSMIGAIYGESVGSVATTAAGGSFAILGRGLKFLATRAVGFVPLVGPAIKMGIAGLTIEAIGYGVVGHFERKYPGKVFEKA
;
A
#
# COMPACT_ATOMS: atom_id res chain seq x y z
N MET A 1 -24.71 3.54 5.22
CA MET A 1 -23.81 4.47 4.50
C MET A 1 -22.39 4.04 4.82
N THR A 2 -21.61 3.66 3.82
CA THR A 2 -20.17 3.40 4.00
C THR A 2 -19.43 4.72 3.86
N THR A 3 -18.47 4.99 4.73
CA THR A 3 -17.61 6.17 4.57
C THR A 3 -16.59 5.92 3.47
N CYS A 4 -16.03 6.98 2.87
CA CYS A 4 -14.87 6.87 1.97
C CYS A 4 -13.72 6.12 2.65
N ARG A 5 -13.56 6.30 3.97
CA ARG A 5 -12.58 5.57 4.80
C ARG A 5 -12.79 4.07 4.77
N ASP A 6 -14.01 3.61 5.07
CA ASP A 6 -14.31 2.18 5.16
C ASP A 6 -14.09 1.49 3.81
N GLU A 7 -14.54 2.14 2.73
CA GLU A 7 -14.32 1.61 1.38
C GLU A 7 -12.83 1.61 1.02
N ALA A 8 -12.11 2.71 1.29
CA ALA A 8 -10.68 2.79 1.02
C ALA A 8 -9.88 1.72 1.80
N LEU A 9 -10.18 1.51 3.08
CA LEU A 9 -9.54 0.45 3.89
C LEU A 9 -9.84 -0.95 3.37
N ARG A 10 -11.06 -1.18 2.86
CA ARG A 10 -11.41 -2.44 2.22
C ARG A 10 -10.57 -2.71 0.97
N TRP A 11 -10.29 -1.67 0.17
CA TRP A 11 -9.38 -1.76 -0.96
C TRP A 11 -7.95 -2.00 -0.52
N VAL A 12 -7.46 -1.27 0.49
CA VAL A 12 -6.10 -1.47 1.06
C VAL A 12 -5.89 -2.92 1.45
N HIS A 13 -6.83 -3.53 2.18
CA HIS A 13 -6.69 -4.91 2.61
C HIS A 13 -6.65 -5.89 1.42
N ARG A 14 -7.47 -5.66 0.39
CA ARG A 14 -7.42 -6.47 -0.85
C ARG A 14 -6.08 -6.34 -1.57
N TYR A 15 -5.54 -5.13 -1.66
CA TYR A 15 -4.22 -4.90 -2.24
C TYR A 15 -3.10 -5.53 -1.41
N ALA A 16 -3.22 -5.51 -0.08
CA ALA A 16 -2.26 -6.15 0.80
C ALA A 16 -2.22 -7.67 0.62
N ILE A 17 -3.38 -8.32 0.54
CA ILE A 17 -3.48 -9.75 0.23
C ILE A 17 -2.90 -10.02 -1.17
N GLY A 18 -3.27 -9.21 -2.17
CA GLY A 18 -2.79 -9.37 -3.55
C GLY A 18 -1.27 -9.20 -3.69
N GLY A 19 -0.71 -8.18 -3.04
CA GLY A 19 0.73 -7.93 -3.04
C GLY A 19 1.50 -8.93 -2.20
N ALA A 20 0.94 -9.43 -1.09
CA ALA A 20 1.48 -10.55 -0.34
C ALA A 20 1.54 -11.81 -1.21
N ALA A 21 0.44 -12.17 -1.87
CA ALA A 21 0.42 -13.31 -2.80
C ALA A 21 1.43 -13.14 -3.95
N PHE A 22 1.55 -11.92 -4.49
CA PHE A 22 2.55 -11.62 -5.52
C PHE A 22 3.99 -11.80 -5.02
N ALA A 23 4.28 -11.40 -3.78
CA ALA A 23 5.59 -11.57 -3.16
C ALA A 23 5.92 -13.03 -2.83
N ALA A 24 4.93 -13.92 -2.78
CA ALA A 24 5.10 -15.36 -2.62
C ALA A 24 5.64 -16.03 -3.90
N LEU A 25 5.39 -15.42 -5.07
CA LEU A 25 5.79 -15.99 -6.34
C LEU A 25 7.32 -15.97 -6.48
N PRO A 26 7.95 -17.08 -6.88
CA PRO A 26 9.39 -17.14 -7.14
C PRO A 26 9.71 -16.51 -8.49
N LEU A 27 9.42 -15.21 -8.64
CA LEU A 27 9.68 -14.48 -9.87
C LEU A 27 11.16 -14.05 -9.92
N PRO A 28 11.86 -14.29 -11.04
CA PRO A 28 13.23 -13.80 -11.26
C PRO A 28 13.27 -12.28 -11.51
N ILE A 29 12.11 -11.65 -11.69
CA ILE A 29 11.92 -10.21 -11.90
C ILE A 29 12.00 -9.50 -10.55
N SER A 30 12.47 -8.24 -10.52
CA SER A 30 12.47 -7.40 -9.32
C SER A 30 11.06 -7.28 -8.76
N THR A 31 10.71 -8.14 -7.80
CA THR A 31 9.43 -8.15 -7.07
C THR A 31 9.11 -6.77 -6.51
N SER A 32 10.16 -6.03 -6.13
CA SER A 32 10.11 -4.62 -5.73
C SER A 32 9.44 -3.69 -6.75
N ALA A 33 9.65 -3.88 -8.06
CA ALA A 33 9.05 -3.02 -9.08
C ALA A 33 7.55 -3.29 -9.25
N GLY A 34 7.16 -4.57 -9.25
CA GLY A 34 5.74 -4.96 -9.26
C GLY A 34 5.00 -4.50 -8.01
N LEU A 35 5.60 -4.66 -6.83
CA LEU A 35 5.06 -4.15 -5.57
C LEU A 35 4.87 -2.63 -5.59
N VAL A 36 5.84 -1.88 -6.11
CA VAL A 36 5.72 -0.43 -6.27
C VAL A 36 4.57 -0.06 -7.20
N ALA A 37 4.38 -0.80 -8.31
CA ALA A 37 3.24 -0.57 -9.20
C ALA A 37 1.89 -0.86 -8.52
N ILE A 38 1.82 -1.91 -7.68
CA ILE A 38 0.63 -2.23 -6.89
C ILE A 38 0.35 -1.13 -5.85
N GLU A 39 1.38 -0.68 -5.13
CA GLU A 39 1.30 0.40 -4.14
C GLU A 39 0.82 1.70 -4.78
N THR A 40 1.41 2.13 -5.91
CA THR A 40 1.01 3.37 -6.60
C THR A 40 -0.41 3.30 -7.11
N HIS A 41 -0.82 2.16 -7.66
CA HIS A 41 -2.18 1.94 -8.12
C HIS A 41 -3.18 1.99 -6.95
N MET A 42 -2.87 1.35 -5.82
CA MET A 42 -3.68 1.44 -4.60
C MET A 42 -3.84 2.89 -4.15
N MET A 43 -2.75 3.66 -4.10
CA MET A 43 -2.78 5.07 -3.70
C MET A 43 -3.69 5.89 -4.65
N SER A 44 -3.61 5.64 -5.96
CA SER A 44 -4.47 6.28 -6.96
C SER A 44 -5.94 5.94 -6.76
N MET A 45 -6.25 4.67 -6.49
CA MET A 45 -7.61 4.21 -6.20
C MET A 45 -8.17 4.86 -4.94
N ILE A 46 -7.38 4.97 -3.87
CA ILE A 46 -7.80 5.67 -2.65
C ILE A 46 -8.09 7.14 -2.97
N GLY A 47 -7.20 7.83 -3.70
CA GLY A 47 -7.45 9.20 -4.15
C GLY A 47 -8.78 9.33 -4.89
N ALA A 48 -9.06 8.43 -5.83
CA ALA A 48 -10.30 8.40 -6.58
C ALA A 48 -11.54 8.20 -5.69
N ILE A 49 -11.48 7.35 -4.65
CA ILE A 49 -12.57 7.16 -3.66
C ILE A 49 -12.87 8.47 -2.92
N TYR A 50 -11.85 9.29 -2.66
CA TYR A 50 -12.01 10.61 -2.06
C TYR A 50 -12.32 11.72 -3.08
N GLY A 51 -12.39 11.41 -4.38
CA GLY A 51 -12.63 12.39 -5.45
C GLY A 51 -11.41 13.25 -5.80
N GLU A 52 -10.21 12.75 -5.48
CA GLU A 52 -8.93 13.42 -5.73
C GLU A 52 -8.19 12.83 -6.93
N SER A 53 -7.39 13.67 -7.58
CA SER A 53 -6.64 13.28 -8.77
C SER A 53 -5.34 12.56 -8.43
N VAL A 54 -4.83 11.78 -9.39
CA VAL A 54 -3.52 11.10 -9.31
C VAL A 54 -2.39 12.09 -8.97
N GLY A 55 -2.53 13.36 -9.37
CA GLY A 55 -1.58 14.42 -9.04
C GLY A 55 -1.47 14.70 -7.54
N SER A 56 -2.60 14.80 -6.81
CA SER A 56 -2.56 15.00 -5.34
C SER A 56 -1.94 13.79 -4.66
N VAL A 57 -2.27 12.58 -5.12
CA VAL A 57 -1.70 11.33 -4.59
C VAL A 57 -0.20 11.27 -4.81
N ALA A 58 0.27 11.57 -6.02
CA ALA A 58 1.68 11.61 -6.37
C ALA A 58 2.44 12.66 -5.56
N THR A 59 1.82 13.81 -5.30
CA THR A 59 2.42 14.87 -4.48
C THR A 59 2.54 14.44 -3.02
N THR A 60 1.55 13.75 -2.45
CA THR A 60 1.64 13.20 -1.09
C THR A 60 2.64 12.04 -1.01
N ALA A 61 2.74 11.21 -2.05
CA ALA A 61 3.76 10.18 -2.19
C ALA A 61 5.18 10.76 -2.23
N ALA A 62 5.36 11.80 -3.04
CA ALA A 62 6.63 12.52 -3.22
C ALA A 62 6.98 13.42 -2.03
N GLY A 63 5.99 13.94 -1.29
CA GLY A 63 6.12 14.85 -0.16
C GLY A 63 6.82 14.27 1.08
N GLY A 64 7.30 13.03 1.01
CA GLY A 64 8.25 12.45 1.98
C GLY A 64 7.62 11.46 2.94
N SER A 65 6.37 11.65 3.38
CA SER A 65 5.76 10.76 4.39
C SER A 65 5.68 9.30 3.94
N PHE A 66 5.28 9.04 2.69
CA PHE A 66 5.18 7.68 2.17
C PHE A 66 6.50 7.14 1.62
N ALA A 67 7.36 8.00 1.07
CA ALA A 67 8.70 7.60 0.66
C ALA A 67 9.57 7.13 1.84
N ILE A 68 9.43 7.78 3.01
CA ILE A 68 10.13 7.40 4.24
C ILE A 68 9.60 6.07 4.79
N LEU A 69 8.26 5.91 4.84
CA LEU A 69 7.62 4.65 5.24
C LEU A 69 8.05 3.48 4.35
N GLY A 70 8.02 3.66 3.02
CA GLY A 70 8.44 2.66 2.06
C GLY A 70 9.93 2.30 2.18
N ARG A 71 10.81 3.26 2.47
CA ARG A 71 12.25 2.99 2.69
C ARG A 71 12.52 2.25 3.99
N GLY A 72 11.90 2.66 5.10
CA GLY A 72 12.09 2.03 6.41
C GLY A 72 11.64 0.56 6.39
N LEU A 73 10.53 0.29 5.70
CA LEU A 73 9.99 -1.05 5.64
C LEU A 73 10.73 -1.97 4.66
N LYS A 74 11.19 -1.45 3.51
CA LYS A 74 12.12 -2.18 2.63
C LYS A 74 13.42 -2.54 3.34
N PHE A 75 13.96 -1.66 4.18
CA PHE A 75 15.16 -1.95 4.96
C PHE A 75 14.96 -3.10 5.95
N LEU A 76 13.82 -3.12 6.67
CA LEU A 76 13.44 -4.25 7.52
C LEU A 76 13.23 -5.52 6.69
N ALA A 77 12.61 -5.40 5.52
CA ALA A 77 12.37 -6.51 4.62
C ALA A 77 13.66 -7.19 4.19
N THR A 78 14.62 -6.41 3.68
CA THR A 78 15.92 -6.92 3.21
C THR A 78 16.70 -7.58 4.33
N ARG A 79 16.61 -7.05 5.56
CA ARG A 79 17.24 -7.66 6.74
C ARG A 79 16.57 -8.98 7.15
N ALA A 80 15.25 -9.04 7.13
CA ALA A 80 14.50 -10.24 7.52
C ALA A 80 14.61 -11.38 6.48
N VAL A 81 14.71 -11.04 5.20
CA VAL A 81 14.83 -12.02 4.10
C VAL A 81 16.22 -12.64 4.03
N GLY A 82 17.26 -11.98 4.54
CA GLY A 82 18.63 -12.47 4.50
C GLY A 82 18.90 -13.75 5.31
N PHE A 83 17.95 -14.23 6.13
CA PHE A 83 18.28 -15.25 7.14
C PHE A 83 17.82 -16.69 6.87
N VAL A 84 16.78 -16.98 6.05
CA VAL A 84 16.36 -18.39 5.83
C VAL A 84 15.61 -18.61 4.49
N PRO A 85 16.10 -19.49 3.58
CA PRO A 85 15.47 -19.73 2.27
C PRO A 85 14.12 -20.46 2.32
N LEU A 86 13.84 -21.25 3.36
CA LEU A 86 12.57 -21.97 3.50
C LEU A 86 11.43 -21.13 4.12
N VAL A 87 11.79 -20.19 5.00
CA VAL A 87 10.84 -19.23 5.63
C VAL A 87 10.72 -17.95 4.78
N GLY A 88 11.64 -17.75 3.84
CA GLY A 88 11.72 -16.59 2.96
C GLY A 88 10.41 -16.22 2.27
N PRO A 89 9.63 -17.15 1.67
CA PRO A 89 8.35 -16.80 1.05
C PRO A 89 7.32 -16.29 2.06
N ALA A 90 7.15 -16.95 3.20
CA ALA A 90 6.19 -16.51 4.23
C ALA A 90 6.56 -15.15 4.83
N ILE A 91 7.85 -14.92 5.10
CA ILE A 91 8.37 -13.63 5.55
C ILE A 91 8.15 -12.56 4.48
N LYS A 92 8.46 -12.84 3.21
CA LYS A 92 8.22 -11.92 2.09
C LYS A 92 6.75 -11.55 1.93
N MET A 93 5.85 -12.52 2.02
CA MET A 93 4.40 -12.30 2.01
C MET A 93 3.98 -11.37 3.15
N GLY A 94 4.42 -11.68 4.38
CA GLY A 94 4.08 -10.89 5.56
C GLY A 94 4.57 -9.45 5.45
N ILE A 95 5.82 -9.25 5.04
CA ILE A 95 6.38 -7.90 4.88
C ILE A 95 5.70 -7.14 3.75
N ALA A 96 5.46 -7.78 2.60
CA ALA A 96 4.77 -7.14 1.48
C ALA A 96 3.34 -6.71 1.87
N GLY A 97 2.58 -7.61 2.49
CA GLY A 97 1.24 -7.31 3.00
C GLY A 97 1.26 -6.16 4.01
N LEU A 98 2.12 -6.24 5.02
CA LEU A 98 2.29 -5.18 6.02
C LEU A 98 2.71 -3.85 5.40
N THR A 99 3.52 -3.87 4.36
CA THR A 99 3.97 -2.66 3.66
C THR A 99 2.81 -1.97 2.97
N ILE A 100 2.03 -2.74 2.24
CA ILE A 100 0.87 -2.21 1.53
C ILE A 100 -0.18 -1.72 2.52
N GLU A 101 -0.46 -2.45 3.61
CA GLU A 101 -1.37 -1.98 4.65
C GLU A 101 -0.89 -0.69 5.31
N ALA A 102 0.38 -0.63 5.73
CA ALA A 102 0.94 0.54 6.40
C ALA A 102 0.88 1.79 5.50
N ILE A 103 1.23 1.65 4.22
CA ILE A 103 1.12 2.73 3.24
C ILE A 103 -0.35 3.11 3.05
N GLY A 104 -1.24 2.13 2.86
CA GLY A 104 -2.67 2.35 2.69
C GLY A 104 -3.31 3.09 3.86
N TYR A 105 -3.03 2.68 5.10
CA TYR A 105 -3.48 3.39 6.30
C TYR A 105 -2.96 4.82 6.37
N GLY A 106 -1.69 5.04 5.99
CA GLY A 106 -1.13 6.37 5.94
C GLY A 106 -1.83 7.27 4.90
N VAL A 107 -2.13 6.73 3.72
CA VAL A 107 -2.81 7.45 2.63
C VAL A 107 -4.25 7.77 3.01
N VAL A 108 -4.98 6.79 3.53
CA VAL A 108 -6.34 6.99 4.06
C VAL A 108 -6.33 8.03 5.18
N GLY A 109 -5.37 7.96 6.11
CA GLY A 109 -5.24 8.94 7.20
C GLY A 109 -4.97 10.36 6.70
N HIS A 110 -4.18 10.52 5.64
CA HIS A 110 -3.96 11.82 5.00
C HIS A 110 -5.24 12.37 4.39
N PHE A 111 -5.97 11.55 3.63
CA PHE A 111 -7.23 11.97 3.00
C PHE A 111 -8.36 12.19 4.00
N GLU A 112 -8.44 11.39 5.06
CA GLU A 112 -9.40 11.61 6.16
C GLU A 112 -9.15 12.94 6.87
N ARG A 113 -7.87 13.32 7.10
CA ARG A 113 -7.56 14.64 7.66
C ARG A 113 -7.99 15.78 6.74
N LYS A 114 -7.98 15.56 5.42
CA LYS A 114 -8.38 16.54 4.40
C LYS A 114 -9.90 16.57 4.17
N TYR A 115 -10.57 15.42 4.27
CA TYR A 115 -11.99 15.22 4.00
C TYR A 115 -12.64 14.35 5.09
N PRO A 116 -12.79 14.87 6.32
CA PRO A 116 -13.25 14.08 7.45
C PRO A 116 -14.68 13.58 7.26
N GLY A 117 -14.90 12.27 7.40
CA GLY A 117 -16.25 11.68 7.39
C GLY A 117 -16.99 11.76 6.05
N LYS A 118 -16.27 11.93 4.94
CA LYS A 118 -16.87 11.96 3.61
C LYS A 118 -17.61 10.65 3.35
N VAL A 119 -18.88 10.75 2.95
CA VAL A 119 -19.72 9.58 2.63
C VAL A 119 -19.34 9.08 1.24
N PHE A 120 -19.17 7.77 1.10
CA PHE A 120 -18.91 7.17 -0.20
C PHE A 120 -20.20 7.13 -1.00
N GLU A 121 -20.28 7.95 -2.04
CA GLU A 121 -21.36 7.90 -3.02
C GLU A 121 -20.92 6.95 -4.14
N LYS A 122 -21.53 5.76 -4.15
CA LYS A 122 -21.28 4.78 -5.21
C LYS A 122 -21.97 5.27 -6.48
N ALA A 123 -21.20 5.85 -7.39
CA ALA A 123 -21.65 6.18 -8.74
C ALA A 123 -22.13 4.92 -9.49
#